data_AF-A0A9D1JWR3-F1
#
_entry.id   AF-A0A9D1JWR3-F1
#
_cell.length_a   1.000
_cell.length_b   1.000
_cell.length_c   1.000
_cell.angle_alpha   90.00
_cell.angle_beta   90.00
_cell.angle_gamma   90.00
#
_symmetry.space_group_name_H-M   'P 1'
#
loop_
_entity.id
_entity.type
_entity.pdbx_description
1 polymer ?
#
loop_
_entity_poly.entity_id
_entity_poly.type
_entity_poly.pdbx_seq_one_letter_code
_entity_poly.pdbx_strand_id
1 'polypeptide(L)'
;MAYHKSLSLLSWVLWQPLKFAVISFLMIMLVIMMFGIIAPDASPASVSLAVLVAFVAAAFATYYKLPRENMDRRGFVALNNAQMTIVATIFSVAMSIIVTYKNAIAMKLMWFYTHFNATDAIIICAVLLLFLYLCGIFVTNLYAKYRRCREMGIAPWKIICSMPFGFSLLWTPGYLLDDTDKGAPAVAVHAKWYKQLTNWIISRPIYTTLAFALITIYSIFFYGRRAVMVTLACAVVFALWYRVTGLAGFRQQQGRKYALFAIAVNIVILACVIAHQVHISNMDITTINISDVATTQM
;
A
#
# COMPACT_ATOMS: atom_id res chain seq x y z
N MET A 1 4.20 -35.17 -6.95
CA MET A 1 4.12 -33.85 -7.61
C MET A 1 2.89 -33.13 -7.07
N ALA A 2 3.06 -32.15 -6.19
CA ALA A 2 1.93 -31.34 -5.72
C ALA A 2 1.47 -30.44 -6.87
N TYR A 3 0.17 -30.45 -7.17
CA TYR A 3 -0.44 -29.61 -8.21
C TYR A 3 -0.21 -28.13 -7.84
N HIS A 4 0.66 -27.44 -8.57
CA HIS A 4 0.92 -26.01 -8.39
C HIS A 4 -0.36 -25.23 -8.66
N LYS A 5 -1.03 -24.75 -7.61
CA LYS A 5 -2.25 -23.96 -7.74
C LYS A 5 -1.87 -22.49 -7.95
N SER A 6 -1.40 -22.17 -9.15
CA SER A 6 -1.23 -20.78 -9.57
C SER A 6 -2.57 -20.05 -9.42
N LEU A 7 -2.55 -18.92 -8.73
CA LEU A 7 -3.73 -18.08 -8.61
C LEU A 7 -3.84 -17.17 -9.83
N SER A 8 -5.06 -17.01 -10.34
CA SER A 8 -5.31 -16.08 -11.43
C SER A 8 -5.06 -14.63 -10.98
N LEU A 9 -4.56 -13.78 -11.89
CA LEU A 9 -4.39 -12.35 -11.65
C LEU A 9 -5.67 -11.69 -11.12
N LEU A 10 -6.84 -12.12 -11.64
CA LEU A 10 -8.13 -11.63 -11.18
C LEU A 10 -8.39 -11.94 -9.70
N SER A 11 -7.96 -13.10 -9.21
CA SER A 11 -8.06 -13.43 -7.78
C SER A 11 -7.29 -12.44 -6.92
N TRP A 12 -6.06 -12.11 -7.33
CA TRP A 12 -5.19 -11.17 -6.62
C TRP A 12 -5.67 -9.73 -6.66
N VAL A 13 -6.33 -9.31 -7.74
CA VAL A 13 -6.71 -7.91 -7.96
C VAL A 13 -8.15 -7.61 -7.55
N LEU A 14 -9.05 -8.58 -7.65
CA LEU A 14 -10.47 -8.40 -7.38
C LEU A 14 -10.90 -9.18 -6.14
N TRP A 15 -10.80 -10.51 -6.18
CA TRP A 15 -11.47 -11.37 -5.20
C TRP A 15 -10.85 -11.31 -3.80
N GLN A 16 -9.53 -11.29 -3.68
CA GLN A 16 -8.87 -11.22 -2.37
C GLN A 16 -9.05 -9.85 -1.71
N PRO A 17 -8.85 -8.72 -2.42
CA PRO A 17 -9.18 -7.41 -1.87
C PRO A 17 -10.66 -7.25 -1.51
N LEU A 18 -11.59 -7.80 -2.31
CA LEU A 18 -13.02 -7.74 -2.00
C LEU A 18 -13.39 -8.56 -0.76
N LYS A 19 -12.84 -9.78 -0.62
CA LYS A 19 -13.01 -10.59 0.60
C LYS A 19 -12.47 -9.85 1.82
N PHE A 20 -11.29 -9.25 1.70
CA PHE A 20 -10.72 -8.42 2.75
C PHE A 20 -11.64 -7.26 3.12
N ALA A 21 -12.21 -6.57 2.12
CA ALA A 21 -13.10 -5.44 2.34
C ALA A 21 -14.35 -5.83 3.15
N VAL A 22 -15.02 -6.91 2.74
CA VAL A 22 -16.23 -7.41 3.41
C VAL A 22 -15.92 -7.88 4.83
N ILE A 23 -14.88 -8.68 5.01
CA ILE A 23 -14.50 -9.20 6.35
C ILE A 23 -14.12 -8.03 7.27
N SER A 24 -13.30 -7.09 6.78
CA SER A 24 -12.89 -5.93 7.57
C SER A 24 -14.08 -5.06 7.94
N PHE A 25 -14.99 -4.80 6.99
CA PHE A 25 -16.20 -4.03 7.23
C PHE A 25 -17.05 -4.64 8.34
N LEU A 26 -17.32 -5.95 8.26
CA LEU A 26 -18.12 -6.66 9.26
C LEU A 26 -17.45 -6.63 10.64
N MET A 27 -16.13 -6.84 10.72
CA MET A 27 -15.44 -6.82 12.02
C MET A 27 -15.37 -5.41 12.62
N ILE A 28 -15.13 -4.39 11.80
CA ILE A 28 -15.11 -2.99 12.26
C ILE A 28 -16.50 -2.59 12.78
N MET A 29 -17.56 -2.91 12.04
CA MET A 29 -18.94 -2.65 12.47
C MET A 29 -19.27 -3.38 13.78
N LEU A 30 -18.86 -4.64 13.92
CA LEU A 30 -19.04 -5.41 15.15
C LEU A 30 -18.32 -4.74 16.33
N VAL A 31 -17.06 -4.33 16.16
CA VAL A 31 -16.29 -3.64 17.21
C VAL A 31 -16.97 -2.34 17.62
N ILE A 32 -17.35 -1.49 16.65
CA ILE A 32 -18.03 -0.22 16.94
C ILE A 32 -19.35 -0.45 17.69
N MET A 33 -20.15 -1.42 17.24
CA MET A 33 -21.41 -1.78 17.89
C MET A 33 -21.18 -2.31 19.32
N MET A 34 -20.18 -3.17 19.55
CA MET A 34 -19.87 -3.68 20.88
C MET A 34 -19.44 -2.58 21.84
N PHE A 35 -18.60 -1.64 21.40
CA PHE A 35 -18.24 -0.49 22.21
C PHE A 35 -19.46 0.39 22.51
N GLY A 36 -20.33 0.63 21.52
CA GLY A 36 -21.56 1.39 21.74
C GLY A 36 -22.54 0.78 22.76
N ILE A 37 -22.52 -0.55 22.94
CA ILE A 37 -23.40 -1.26 23.88
C ILE A 37 -22.74 -1.45 25.24
N ILE A 38 -21.47 -1.87 25.27
CA ILE A 38 -20.80 -2.37 26.49
C ILE A 38 -19.98 -1.28 27.17
N ALA A 39 -19.42 -0.35 26.40
CA ALA A 39 -18.54 0.71 26.90
C ALA A 39 -18.77 2.02 26.12
N PRO A 40 -19.99 2.62 26.23
CA PRO A 40 -20.35 3.80 25.45
C PRO A 40 -19.44 5.00 25.72
N ASP A 41 -18.87 5.08 26.93
CA ASP A 41 -17.96 6.16 27.34
C ASP A 41 -16.47 5.85 27.05
N ALA A 42 -16.19 4.80 26.26
CA ALA A 42 -14.82 4.46 25.90
C ALA A 42 -14.13 5.59 25.13
N SER A 43 -12.86 5.85 25.46
CA SER A 43 -12.10 6.88 24.78
C SER A 43 -11.97 6.60 23.27
N PRO A 44 -11.95 7.63 22.41
CA PRO A 44 -11.72 7.47 20.97
C PRO A 44 -10.43 6.71 20.65
N ALA A 45 -9.40 6.85 21.48
CA ALA A 45 -8.13 6.13 21.33
C ALA A 45 -8.30 4.61 21.52
N SER A 46 -9.08 4.19 22.54
CA SER A 46 -9.37 2.78 22.80
C SER A 46 -10.16 2.15 21.66
N VAL A 47 -11.19 2.85 21.16
CA VAL A 47 -12.01 2.39 20.02
C VAL A 47 -11.14 2.28 18.77
N SER A 48 -10.29 3.27 18.50
CA SER A 48 -9.37 3.28 17.35
C SER A 48 -8.38 2.11 17.40
N LEU A 49 -7.85 1.78 18.59
CA LEU A 49 -6.96 0.64 18.77
C LEU A 49 -7.69 -0.68 18.50
N ALA A 50 -8.92 -0.84 18.99
CA ALA A 50 -9.71 -2.04 18.73
C ALA A 50 -10.06 -2.21 17.24
N VAL A 51 -10.40 -1.12 16.56
CA VAL A 51 -10.61 -1.09 15.10
C VAL A 51 -9.33 -1.49 14.36
N LEU A 52 -8.16 -1.02 14.79
CA LEU A 52 -6.88 -1.42 14.21
C LEU A 52 -6.61 -2.92 14.40
N VAL A 53 -6.86 -3.45 15.59
CA VAL A 53 -6.72 -4.90 15.86
C VAL A 53 -7.65 -5.71 14.96
N ALA A 54 -8.91 -5.28 14.80
CA ALA A 54 -9.85 -5.93 13.89
C ALA A 54 -9.36 -5.88 12.43
N PHE A 55 -8.86 -4.74 11.97
CA PHE A 55 -8.30 -4.62 10.63
C PHE A 55 -7.12 -5.57 10.39
N VAL A 56 -6.19 -5.68 11.35
CA VAL A 56 -5.04 -6.60 11.28
C VAL A 56 -5.51 -8.06 11.28
N ALA A 57 -6.48 -8.40 12.13
CA ALA A 57 -7.06 -9.75 12.17
C ALA A 57 -7.78 -10.12 10.86
N ALA A 58 -8.50 -9.18 10.22
CA ALA A 58 -9.11 -9.38 8.91
C ALA A 58 -8.05 -9.61 7.81
N ALA A 59 -6.94 -8.86 7.85
CA ALA A 59 -5.82 -9.05 6.94
C ALA A 59 -5.22 -10.45 7.12
N PHE A 60 -4.95 -10.86 8.37
CA PHE A 60 -4.43 -12.19 8.65
C PHE A 60 -5.38 -13.29 8.16
N ALA A 61 -6.66 -13.22 8.51
CA ALA A 61 -7.66 -14.20 8.11
C ALA A 61 -7.79 -14.35 6.58
N THR A 62 -7.72 -13.24 5.85
CA THR A 62 -7.86 -13.23 4.38
C THR A 62 -6.60 -13.76 3.70
N TYR A 63 -5.43 -13.34 4.14
CA TYR A 63 -4.17 -13.57 3.42
C TYR A 63 -3.35 -14.76 3.93
N TYR A 64 -3.67 -15.33 5.09
CA TYR A 64 -2.99 -16.51 5.63
C TYR A 64 -3.09 -17.74 4.70
N LYS A 65 -4.19 -17.84 3.94
CA LYS A 65 -4.48 -18.93 3.01
C LYS A 65 -3.99 -18.67 1.57
N LEU A 66 -3.32 -17.54 1.31
CA LEU A 66 -2.73 -17.31 0.00
C LEU A 66 -1.59 -18.29 -0.32
N PRO A 67 -1.35 -18.59 -1.60
CA PRO A 67 -0.24 -19.42 -2.03
C PRO A 67 1.06 -18.88 -1.46
N ARG A 68 1.75 -19.74 -0.71
CA ARG A 68 3.08 -19.47 -0.16
C ARG A 68 4.17 -19.82 -1.16
N GLU A 69 3.88 -19.74 -2.44
CA GLU A 69 4.85 -19.94 -3.50
C GLU A 69 5.60 -18.63 -3.76
N ASN A 70 6.81 -18.74 -4.29
CA ASN A 70 7.62 -17.58 -4.61
C ASN A 70 7.11 -16.91 -5.90
N MET A 71 7.27 -15.58 -5.98
CA MET A 71 6.70 -14.78 -7.06
C MET A 71 7.75 -14.53 -8.14
N ASP A 72 7.49 -15.04 -9.35
CA ASP A 72 8.31 -14.77 -10.54
C ASP A 72 8.20 -13.31 -10.98
N ARG A 73 9.22 -12.80 -11.68
CA ARG A 73 9.28 -11.40 -12.15
C ARG A 73 8.07 -11.06 -13.01
N ARG A 74 7.67 -11.96 -13.90
CA ARG A 74 6.57 -11.72 -14.83
C ARG A 74 5.24 -11.63 -14.10
N GLY A 75 4.95 -12.57 -13.20
CA GLY A 75 3.80 -12.50 -12.31
C GLY A 75 3.79 -11.24 -11.44
N PHE A 76 4.96 -10.87 -10.91
CA PHE A 76 5.13 -9.67 -10.10
C PHE A 76 4.86 -8.38 -10.87
N VAL A 77 5.45 -8.22 -12.06
CA VAL A 77 5.24 -7.04 -12.93
C VAL A 77 3.78 -6.93 -13.35
N ALA A 78 3.17 -8.04 -13.77
CA ALA A 78 1.74 -8.08 -14.13
C ALA A 78 0.84 -7.67 -12.97
N LEU A 79 1.09 -8.20 -11.78
CA LEU A 79 0.28 -7.92 -10.59
C LEU A 79 0.47 -6.47 -10.12
N ASN A 80 1.72 -6.02 -10.01
CA ASN A 80 2.03 -4.68 -9.52
C ASN A 80 1.47 -3.60 -10.45
N ASN A 81 1.59 -3.76 -11.76
CA ASN A 81 1.03 -2.80 -12.73
C ASN A 81 -0.50 -2.76 -12.65
N ALA A 82 -1.16 -3.90 -12.56
CA ALA A 82 -2.62 -3.95 -12.46
C ALA A 82 -3.11 -3.24 -11.18
N GLN A 83 -2.51 -3.57 -10.03
CA GLN A 83 -2.87 -3.00 -8.74
C GLN A 83 -2.62 -1.49 -8.68
N MET A 84 -1.44 -1.03 -9.12
CA MET A 84 -1.11 0.39 -9.12
C MET A 84 -2.01 1.18 -10.08
N THR A 85 -2.32 0.64 -11.26
CA THR A 85 -3.25 1.28 -12.20
C THR A 85 -4.64 1.42 -11.61
N ILE A 86 -5.19 0.37 -10.98
CA ILE A 86 -6.52 0.41 -10.36
C ILE A 86 -6.56 1.43 -9.24
N VAL A 87 -5.61 1.37 -8.32
CA VAL A 87 -5.51 2.30 -7.19
C VAL A 87 -5.41 3.75 -7.69
N ALA A 88 -4.45 4.05 -8.56
CA ALA A 88 -4.22 5.40 -9.04
C ALA A 88 -5.42 5.95 -9.82
N THR A 89 -6.12 5.10 -10.60
CA THR A 89 -7.32 5.51 -11.35
C THR A 89 -8.51 5.77 -10.43
N ILE A 90 -8.78 4.90 -9.46
CA ILE A 90 -9.88 5.12 -8.51
C ILE A 90 -9.62 6.39 -7.69
N PHE A 91 -8.37 6.60 -7.25
CA PHE A 91 -8.01 7.80 -6.50
C PHE A 91 -8.05 9.07 -7.35
N SER A 92 -7.61 9.03 -8.62
CA SER A 92 -7.68 10.21 -9.48
C SER A 92 -9.13 10.64 -9.74
N VAL A 93 -10.03 9.69 -9.95
CA VAL A 93 -11.47 9.94 -10.08
C VAL A 93 -12.04 10.48 -8.78
N ALA A 94 -11.76 9.84 -7.63
CA ALA A 94 -12.25 10.28 -6.34
C ALA A 94 -11.78 11.70 -5.99
N MET A 95 -10.50 12.00 -6.18
CA MET A 95 -9.95 13.34 -5.93
C MET A 95 -10.56 14.38 -6.88
N SER A 96 -10.79 14.04 -8.15
CA SER A 96 -11.45 14.95 -9.09
C SER A 96 -12.86 15.30 -8.63
N ILE A 97 -13.62 14.32 -8.14
CA ILE A 97 -14.95 14.53 -7.55
C ILE A 97 -14.85 15.40 -6.30
N ILE A 98 -13.95 15.09 -5.37
CA ILE A 98 -13.78 15.86 -4.12
C ILE A 98 -13.43 17.31 -4.42
N VAL A 99 -12.48 17.57 -5.31
CA VAL A 99 -12.07 18.93 -5.67
C VAL A 99 -13.23 19.70 -6.32
N THR A 100 -13.98 19.05 -7.22
CA THR A 100 -15.10 19.68 -7.92
C THR A 100 -16.26 19.99 -6.99
N TYR A 101 -16.57 19.09 -6.05
CA TYR A 101 -17.77 19.16 -5.20
C TYR A 101 -17.48 19.47 -3.72
N LYS A 102 -16.27 19.95 -3.38
CA LYS A 102 -15.82 20.12 -1.99
C LYS A 102 -16.81 20.86 -1.09
N ASN A 103 -17.42 21.94 -1.59
CA ASN A 103 -18.34 22.77 -0.82
C ASN A 103 -19.68 22.05 -0.59
N ALA A 104 -20.17 21.34 -1.60
CA ALA A 104 -21.39 20.55 -1.49
C ALA A 104 -21.21 19.35 -0.54
N ILE A 105 -20.04 18.70 -0.60
CA ILE A 105 -19.66 17.61 0.31
C ILE A 105 -19.58 18.14 1.75
N ALA A 106 -18.92 19.28 1.97
CA ALA A 106 -18.80 19.88 3.29
C ALA A 106 -20.18 20.24 3.90
N MET A 107 -21.06 20.84 3.09
CA MET A 107 -22.44 21.13 3.53
C MET A 107 -23.19 19.84 3.86
N LYS A 108 -23.15 18.81 3.02
CA LYS A 108 -23.84 17.54 3.32
C LYS A 108 -23.30 16.84 4.58
N LEU A 109 -21.99 16.90 4.84
CA LEU A 109 -21.39 16.35 6.06
C LEU A 109 -21.92 17.05 7.33
N MET A 110 -22.06 18.37 7.31
CA MET A 110 -22.62 19.11 8.45
C MET A 110 -24.08 18.75 8.73
N TRP A 111 -24.85 18.43 7.69
CA TRP A 111 -26.27 18.11 7.78
C TRP A 111 -26.54 16.63 8.07
N PHE A 112 -25.51 15.78 7.91
CA PHE A 112 -25.60 14.34 8.11
C PHE A 112 -26.00 13.95 9.53
N TYR A 113 -25.55 14.73 10.53
CA TYR A 113 -25.87 14.48 11.94
C TYR A 113 -27.36 14.74 12.26
N THR A 114 -28.03 15.60 11.50
CA THR A 114 -29.40 16.04 11.78
C THR A 114 -30.45 15.43 10.87
N HIS A 115 -30.09 14.98 9.66
CA HIS A 115 -31.03 14.47 8.65
C HIS A 115 -30.54 13.14 8.05
N PHE A 116 -30.52 12.08 8.86
CA PHE A 116 -30.11 10.76 8.41
C PHE A 116 -31.17 10.10 7.52
N ASN A 117 -30.76 9.66 6.32
CA ASN A 117 -31.58 8.99 5.31
C ASN A 117 -30.95 7.64 4.93
N ALA A 118 -31.78 6.62 4.68
CA ALA A 118 -31.35 5.29 4.22
C ALA A 118 -30.47 5.33 2.94
N THR A 119 -30.74 6.22 1.99
CA THR A 119 -29.91 6.42 0.78
C THR A 119 -28.50 6.87 1.14
N ASP A 120 -28.38 7.79 2.09
CA ASP A 120 -27.11 8.31 2.55
C ASP A 120 -26.30 7.24 3.31
N ALA A 121 -26.97 6.40 4.09
CA ALA A 121 -26.38 5.23 4.74
C ALA A 121 -25.79 4.24 3.72
N ILE A 122 -26.53 3.94 2.64
CA ILE A 122 -26.06 3.05 1.57
C ILE A 122 -24.82 3.62 0.88
N ILE A 123 -24.81 4.92 0.60
CA ILE A 123 -23.66 5.60 -0.02
C ILE A 123 -22.44 5.51 0.90
N ILE A 124 -22.57 5.78 2.20
CA ILE A 124 -21.47 5.66 3.15
C ILE A 124 -20.92 4.24 3.20
N CYS A 125 -21.80 3.23 3.30
CA CYS A 125 -21.38 1.83 3.29
C CYS A 125 -20.62 1.46 2.00
N ALA A 126 -21.10 1.92 0.84
CA ALA A 126 -20.44 1.69 -0.43
C ALA A 126 -19.05 2.35 -0.49
N VAL A 127 -18.93 3.59 -0.02
CA VAL A 127 -17.65 4.32 0.03
C VAL A 127 -16.67 3.65 1.00
N LEU A 128 -17.14 3.22 2.18
CA LEU A 128 -16.31 2.49 3.14
C LEU A 128 -15.83 1.14 2.58
N LEU A 129 -16.70 0.38 1.93
CA LEU A 129 -16.34 -0.87 1.27
C LEU A 129 -15.33 -0.64 0.13
N LEU A 130 -15.50 0.43 -0.65
CA LEU A 130 -14.53 0.81 -1.69
C LEU A 130 -13.17 1.17 -1.07
N PHE A 131 -13.15 1.94 0.02
CA PHE A 131 -11.93 2.28 0.73
C PHE A 131 -11.23 1.02 1.26
N LEU A 132 -11.97 0.12 1.91
CA LEU A 132 -11.44 -1.15 2.42
C LEU A 132 -10.96 -2.08 1.28
N TYR A 133 -11.61 -2.05 0.12
CA TYR A 133 -11.14 -2.75 -1.08
C TYR A 133 -9.78 -2.22 -1.54
N LEU A 134 -9.59 -0.90 -1.58
CA LEU A 134 -8.31 -0.28 -1.91
C LEU A 134 -7.23 -0.64 -0.88
N CYS A 135 -7.56 -0.63 0.41
CA CYS A 135 -6.69 -1.16 1.46
C CYS A 135 -6.34 -2.64 1.20
N GLY A 136 -7.30 -3.46 0.78
CA GLY A 136 -7.09 -4.84 0.38
C GLY A 136 -6.10 -4.99 -0.78
N ILE A 137 -6.17 -4.11 -1.80
CA ILE A 137 -5.18 -4.07 -2.87
C ILE A 137 -3.78 -3.80 -2.30
N PHE A 138 -3.63 -2.85 -1.38
CA PHE A 138 -2.33 -2.57 -0.75
C PHE A 138 -1.77 -3.74 0.03
N VAL A 139 -2.60 -4.38 0.87
CA VAL A 139 -2.16 -5.55 1.65
C VAL A 139 -1.75 -6.69 0.72
N THR A 140 -2.52 -6.90 -0.36
CA THR A 140 -2.20 -7.90 -1.38
C THR A 140 -0.90 -7.58 -2.12
N ASN A 141 -0.67 -6.32 -2.48
CA ASN A 141 0.57 -5.84 -3.11
C ASN A 141 1.78 -6.03 -2.18
N LEU A 142 1.60 -5.73 -0.88
CA LEU A 142 2.63 -5.92 0.14
C LEU A 142 3.00 -7.40 0.28
N TYR A 143 2.00 -8.28 0.29
CA TYR A 143 2.23 -9.74 0.28
C TYR A 143 2.99 -10.17 -0.98
N ALA A 144 2.61 -9.70 -2.16
CA ALA A 144 3.31 -10.01 -3.41
C ALA A 144 4.77 -9.53 -3.40
N LYS A 145 5.03 -8.32 -2.90
CA LYS A 145 6.39 -7.78 -2.70
C LYS A 145 7.19 -8.62 -1.73
N TYR A 146 6.58 -9.05 -0.62
CA TYR A 146 7.22 -9.95 0.34
C TYR A 146 7.62 -11.27 -0.33
N ARG A 147 6.71 -11.92 -1.07
CA ARG A 147 6.99 -13.16 -1.81
C ARG A 147 8.08 -12.97 -2.87
N ARG A 148 8.09 -11.84 -3.57
CA ARG A 148 9.13 -11.51 -4.54
C ARG A 148 10.50 -11.37 -3.89
N CYS A 149 10.59 -10.65 -2.77
CA CYS A 149 11.84 -10.50 -2.02
C CYS A 149 12.36 -11.84 -1.47
N ARG A 150 11.46 -12.75 -1.09
CA ARG A 150 11.83 -14.12 -0.69
C ARG A 150 12.46 -14.90 -1.84
N GLU A 151 11.92 -14.78 -3.05
CA GLU A 151 12.49 -15.41 -4.26
C GLU A 151 13.90 -14.89 -4.56
N MET A 152 14.14 -13.61 -4.29
CA MET A 152 15.46 -13.00 -4.45
C MET A 152 16.46 -13.35 -3.34
N GLY A 153 16.12 -14.32 -2.48
CA GLY A 153 17.02 -14.81 -1.41
C GLY A 153 17.11 -13.89 -0.19
N ILE A 154 16.19 -12.95 0.00
CA ILE A 154 16.22 -12.04 1.14
C ILE A 154 15.58 -12.71 2.38
N ALA A 155 16.24 -12.59 3.53
CA ALA A 155 15.75 -13.14 4.79
C ALA A 155 14.45 -12.44 5.26
N PRO A 156 13.47 -13.16 5.83
CA PRO A 156 12.15 -12.60 6.17
C PRO A 156 12.20 -11.37 7.07
N TRP A 157 13.06 -11.40 8.10
CA TRP A 157 13.20 -10.28 9.03
C TRP A 157 13.70 -9.01 8.32
N LYS A 158 14.59 -9.13 7.33
CA LYS A 158 15.08 -7.98 6.55
C LYS A 158 13.98 -7.38 5.70
N ILE A 159 13.10 -8.24 5.16
CA ILE A 159 11.94 -7.80 4.37
C ILE A 159 10.97 -7.05 5.28
N ILE A 160 10.63 -7.60 6.44
CA ILE A 160 9.70 -6.97 7.41
C ILE A 160 10.25 -5.60 7.86
N CYS A 161 11.52 -5.54 8.26
CA CYS A 161 12.16 -4.30 8.69
C CYS A 161 12.36 -3.26 7.56
N SER A 162 12.23 -3.66 6.29
CA SER A 162 12.35 -2.76 5.13
C SER A 162 11.01 -2.47 4.44
N MET A 163 9.90 -2.96 4.98
CA MET A 163 8.55 -2.77 4.43
C MET A 163 7.56 -2.09 5.39
N PRO A 164 7.85 -0.92 5.99
CA PRO A 164 6.84 -0.27 6.83
C PRO A 164 5.87 0.63 6.03
N PHE A 165 6.27 1.31 4.94
CA PHE A 165 5.43 2.36 4.31
C PHE A 165 5.50 2.50 2.78
N GLY A 166 5.44 1.41 2.01
CA GLY A 166 5.29 1.48 0.53
C GLY A 166 6.54 1.91 -0.27
N PHE A 167 7.51 2.57 0.36
CA PHE A 167 8.84 2.89 -0.20
C PHE A 167 9.79 1.70 -0.13
N SER A 168 9.46 0.64 -0.86
CA SER A 168 10.27 -0.56 -0.81
C SER A 168 11.48 -0.36 -1.73
N LEU A 169 12.63 0.03 -1.17
CA LEU A 169 13.93 -0.06 -1.86
C LEU A 169 14.17 -1.47 -2.43
N LEU A 170 13.58 -2.50 -1.81
CA LEU A 170 13.60 -3.87 -2.30
C LEU A 170 12.62 -4.15 -3.45
N TRP A 171 11.64 -3.28 -3.70
CA TRP A 171 10.71 -3.39 -4.83
C TRP A 171 11.40 -3.11 -6.16
N THR A 172 12.24 -2.07 -6.22
CA THR A 172 12.96 -1.68 -7.44
C THR A 172 13.75 -2.84 -8.07
N PRO A 173 14.65 -3.54 -7.35
CA PRO A 173 15.34 -4.69 -7.93
C PRO A 173 14.37 -5.84 -8.22
N GLY A 174 13.31 -6.03 -7.42
CA GLY A 174 12.30 -7.07 -7.66
C GLY A 174 11.50 -6.89 -8.95
N TYR A 175 11.32 -5.65 -9.38
CA TYR A 175 10.66 -5.30 -10.64
C TYR A 175 11.64 -5.32 -11.83
N LEU A 176 12.82 -4.72 -11.65
CA LEU A 176 13.75 -4.47 -12.75
C LEU A 176 14.66 -5.64 -13.10
N LEU A 177 15.09 -6.46 -12.12
CA LEU A 177 16.04 -7.54 -12.37
C LEU A 177 15.36 -8.80 -12.88
N ASP A 178 15.99 -9.43 -13.88
CA ASP A 178 15.61 -10.74 -14.42
C ASP A 178 15.77 -11.85 -13.39
N ASP A 179 14.90 -12.87 -13.51
CA ASP A 179 15.01 -14.11 -12.75
C ASP A 179 16.20 -14.94 -13.24
N THR A 180 16.82 -15.69 -12.31
CA THR A 180 17.83 -16.70 -12.64
C THR A 180 17.20 -17.97 -13.21
N ASP A 181 16.03 -18.35 -12.69
CA ASP A 181 15.37 -19.62 -13.00
C ASP A 181 14.02 -19.40 -13.68
N LYS A 182 13.79 -20.12 -14.78
CA LYS A 182 12.52 -20.10 -15.53
C LYS A 182 11.51 -21.05 -14.89
N GLY A 183 11.11 -20.76 -13.66
CA GLY A 183 10.05 -21.47 -12.96
C GLY A 183 8.67 -21.26 -13.62
N ALA A 184 7.71 -22.14 -13.29
CA ALA A 184 6.31 -21.92 -13.68
C ALA A 184 5.79 -20.61 -13.04
N PRO A 185 5.02 -19.79 -13.78
CA PRO A 185 4.56 -18.50 -13.28
C PRO A 185 3.62 -18.66 -12.08
N ALA A 186 3.89 -17.93 -11.00
CA ALA A 186 3.10 -17.97 -9.77
C ALA A 186 1.72 -17.30 -9.94
N VAL A 187 1.61 -16.36 -10.89
CA VAL A 187 0.37 -15.66 -11.25
C VAL A 187 -0.06 -16.01 -12.66
N ALA A 188 -1.25 -16.61 -12.78
CA ALA A 188 -1.83 -16.93 -14.07
C ALA A 188 -2.51 -15.71 -14.71
N VAL A 189 -1.95 -15.20 -15.80
CA VAL A 189 -2.53 -14.12 -16.62
C VAL A 189 -3.29 -14.73 -17.79
N HIS A 190 -4.62 -14.80 -17.68
CA HIS A 190 -5.49 -15.40 -18.70
C HIS A 190 -5.85 -14.45 -19.84
N ALA A 191 -6.04 -13.15 -19.56
CA ALA A 191 -6.39 -12.16 -20.57
C ALA A 191 -5.27 -12.03 -21.62
N LYS A 192 -5.55 -12.39 -22.87
CA LYS A 192 -4.56 -12.46 -23.96
C LYS A 192 -3.83 -11.13 -24.18
N TRP A 193 -4.56 -10.02 -24.24
CA TRP A 193 -4.00 -8.68 -24.45
C TRP A 193 -3.07 -8.27 -23.30
N TYR A 194 -3.47 -8.52 -22.04
CA TYR A 194 -2.65 -8.16 -20.88
C TYR A 194 -1.42 -9.05 -20.74
N LYS A 195 -1.57 -10.32 -21.11
CA LYS A 195 -0.46 -11.27 -21.22
C LYS A 195 0.58 -10.79 -22.26
N GLN A 196 0.13 -10.34 -23.42
CA GLN A 196 0.99 -9.79 -24.48
C GLN A 196 1.68 -8.51 -24.01
N LEU A 197 0.94 -7.59 -23.39
CA LEU A 197 1.50 -6.35 -22.82
C LEU A 197 2.58 -6.65 -21.77
N THR A 198 2.30 -7.55 -20.82
CA THR A 198 3.27 -7.95 -19.80
C THR A 198 4.51 -8.55 -20.44
N ASN A 199 4.34 -9.44 -21.42
CA ASN A 199 5.46 -10.05 -22.14
C ASN A 199 6.30 -9.01 -22.89
N TRP A 200 5.66 -8.02 -23.50
CA TRP A 200 6.34 -6.90 -24.15
C TRP A 200 7.15 -6.07 -23.16
N ILE A 201 6.58 -5.72 -21.99
CA ILE A 201 7.27 -4.98 -20.92
C ILE A 201 8.53 -5.70 -20.43
N ILE A 202 8.46 -7.02 -20.22
CA ILE A 202 9.59 -7.80 -19.69
C ILE A 202 10.60 -8.20 -20.77
N SER A 203 10.26 -8.05 -22.06
CA SER A 203 11.09 -8.54 -23.17
C SER A 203 12.45 -7.86 -23.28
N ARG A 204 12.56 -6.61 -22.84
CA ARG A 204 13.82 -5.83 -22.84
C ARG A 204 13.93 -4.99 -21.57
N PRO A 205 15.14 -4.81 -21.01
CA PRO A 205 15.36 -3.98 -19.83
C PRO A 205 14.79 -2.56 -19.97
N ILE A 206 14.97 -1.94 -21.14
CA ILE A 206 14.48 -0.58 -21.42
C ILE A 206 12.96 -0.47 -21.29
N TYR A 207 12.19 -1.46 -21.78
CA TYR A 207 10.74 -1.45 -21.67
C TYR A 207 10.28 -1.65 -20.24
N THR A 208 10.99 -2.47 -19.46
CA THR A 208 10.69 -2.63 -18.03
C THR A 208 10.98 -1.35 -17.26
N THR A 209 12.11 -0.69 -17.52
CA THR A 209 12.47 0.58 -16.89
C THR A 209 11.47 1.67 -17.23
N LEU A 210 11.04 1.77 -18.50
CA LEU A 210 10.00 2.71 -18.92
C LEU A 210 8.67 2.42 -18.22
N ALA A 211 8.22 1.16 -18.17
CA ALA A 211 7.00 0.78 -17.46
C ALA A 211 7.08 1.11 -15.96
N PHE A 212 8.23 0.87 -15.34
CA PHE A 212 8.50 1.23 -13.94
C PHE A 212 8.43 2.75 -13.72
N ALA A 213 9.02 3.55 -14.60
CA ALA A 213 8.98 5.00 -14.50
C ALA A 213 7.55 5.52 -14.68
N LEU A 214 6.84 5.04 -15.70
CA LEU A 214 5.46 5.44 -15.99
C LEU A 214 4.51 5.08 -14.85
N ILE A 215 4.59 3.86 -14.29
CA ILE A 215 3.72 3.46 -13.19
C ILE A 215 4.04 4.22 -11.91
N THR A 216 5.33 4.50 -11.65
CA THR A 216 5.78 5.32 -10.52
C THR A 216 5.25 6.75 -10.64
N ILE A 217 5.33 7.37 -11.82
CA ILE A 217 4.77 8.71 -12.07
C ILE A 217 3.24 8.67 -11.96
N TYR A 218 2.58 7.67 -12.53
CA TYR A 218 1.13 7.53 -12.44
C TYR A 218 0.66 7.37 -10.98
N SER A 219 1.48 6.79 -10.11
CA SER A 219 1.20 6.68 -8.68
C SER A 219 1.18 8.02 -7.92
N ILE A 220 1.56 9.15 -8.54
CA ILE A 220 1.42 10.50 -7.96
C ILE A 220 -0.02 10.76 -7.51
N PHE A 221 -1.02 10.28 -8.26
CA PHE A 221 -2.43 10.47 -7.93
C PHE A 221 -2.86 9.84 -6.61
N PHE A 222 -2.11 8.85 -6.12
CA PHE A 222 -2.38 8.22 -4.83
C PHE A 222 -1.38 8.63 -3.75
N TYR A 223 -0.08 8.45 -4.00
CA TYR A 223 0.95 8.67 -2.98
C TYR A 223 1.42 10.13 -2.87
N GLY A 224 1.05 10.97 -3.83
CA GLY A 224 1.50 12.36 -3.91
C GLY A 224 2.94 12.52 -4.39
N ARG A 225 3.30 13.77 -4.70
CA ARG A 225 4.59 14.14 -5.32
C ARG A 225 5.80 13.72 -4.47
N ARG A 226 5.77 13.94 -3.15
CA ARG A 226 6.92 13.67 -2.26
C ARG A 226 7.30 12.19 -2.27
N ALA A 227 6.30 11.33 -2.17
CA ALA A 227 6.48 9.89 -2.21
C ALA A 227 7.09 9.41 -3.53
N VAL A 228 6.60 9.93 -4.65
CA VAL A 228 7.11 9.58 -5.98
C VAL A 228 8.56 10.04 -6.15
N MET A 229 8.91 11.23 -5.67
CA MET A 229 10.31 11.71 -5.70
C MET A 229 11.25 10.83 -4.87
N VAL A 230 10.83 10.41 -3.67
CA VAL A 230 11.59 9.45 -2.85
C VAL A 230 11.80 8.13 -3.59
N THR A 231 10.74 7.61 -4.22
CA THR A 231 10.79 6.36 -4.99
C THR A 231 11.77 6.45 -6.17
N LEU A 232 11.74 7.56 -6.91
CA LEU A 232 12.67 7.80 -8.01
C LEU A 232 14.11 7.96 -7.52
N ALA A 233 14.33 8.67 -6.41
CA ALA A 233 15.65 8.79 -5.79
C ALA A 233 16.21 7.41 -5.39
N CYS A 234 15.38 6.56 -4.78
CA CYS A 234 15.72 5.17 -4.48
C CYS A 234 16.07 4.36 -5.74
N ALA A 235 15.36 4.58 -6.85
CA ALA A 235 15.67 3.94 -8.12
C ALA A 235 17.02 4.39 -8.72
N VAL A 236 17.38 5.66 -8.56
CA VAL A 236 18.71 6.17 -8.94
C VAL A 236 19.80 5.53 -8.10
N VAL A 237 19.62 5.43 -6.78
CA VAL A 237 20.58 4.73 -5.89
C VAL A 237 20.75 3.28 -6.32
N PHE A 238 19.66 2.58 -6.63
CA PHE A 238 19.72 1.23 -7.20
C PHE A 238 20.53 1.20 -8.50
N ALA A 239 20.26 2.10 -9.45
CA ALA A 239 20.93 2.12 -10.75
C ALA A 239 22.44 2.38 -10.62
N LEU A 240 22.85 3.31 -9.74
CA LEU A 240 24.25 3.59 -9.45
C LEU A 240 24.93 2.38 -8.81
N TRP A 241 24.31 1.77 -7.81
CA TRP A 241 24.86 0.58 -7.16
C TRP A 241 25.01 -0.58 -8.14
N TYR A 242 23.96 -0.86 -8.92
CA TYR A 242 23.96 -1.88 -9.97
C TYR A 242 25.05 -1.62 -11.02
N ARG A 243 25.27 -0.37 -11.42
CA ARG A 243 26.33 0.00 -12.36
C ARG A 243 27.72 -0.25 -11.79
N VAL A 244 27.94 0.01 -10.50
CA VAL A 244 29.24 -0.19 -9.84
C VAL A 244 29.54 -1.67 -9.60
N THR A 245 28.56 -2.46 -9.16
CA THR A 245 28.79 -3.86 -8.78
C THR A 245 28.50 -4.87 -9.89
N GLY A 246 27.81 -4.46 -10.95
CA GLY A 246 27.31 -5.33 -12.00
C GLY A 246 26.20 -6.29 -11.53
N LEU A 247 25.57 -7.00 -12.46
CA LEU A 247 24.43 -7.88 -12.18
C LEU A 247 24.77 -9.00 -11.17
N ALA A 248 25.89 -9.70 -11.38
CA ALA A 248 26.30 -10.82 -10.53
C ALA A 248 26.65 -10.34 -9.11
N GLY A 249 27.41 -9.25 -9.01
CA GLY A 249 27.77 -8.65 -7.73
C GLY A 249 26.56 -8.11 -6.98
N PHE A 250 25.63 -7.45 -7.68
CA PHE A 250 24.40 -6.96 -7.07
C PHE A 250 23.53 -8.10 -6.53
N ARG A 251 23.33 -9.17 -7.29
CA ARG A 251 22.56 -10.36 -6.85
C ARG A 251 23.12 -10.95 -5.55
N GLN A 252 24.44 -11.05 -5.41
CA GLN A 252 25.06 -11.52 -4.16
C GLN A 252 24.88 -10.56 -2.98
N GLN A 253 24.82 -9.25 -3.25
CA GLN A 253 24.69 -8.22 -2.23
C GLN A 253 23.24 -7.92 -1.84
N GLN A 254 22.26 -8.35 -2.65
CA GLN A 254 20.87 -7.97 -2.50
C GLN A 254 20.28 -8.36 -1.15
N GLY A 255 20.48 -9.61 -0.73
CA GLY A 255 20.08 -10.10 0.61
C GLY A 255 21.04 -9.69 1.74
N ARG A 256 22.14 -9.01 1.44
CA ARG A 256 23.20 -8.61 2.37
C ARG A 256 23.22 -7.10 2.58
N LYS A 257 24.17 -6.40 1.93
CA LYS A 257 24.43 -4.96 2.10
C LYS A 257 23.25 -4.11 1.64
N TYR A 258 22.64 -4.48 0.50
CA TYR A 258 21.53 -3.70 -0.06
C TYR A 258 20.28 -3.77 0.82
N ALA A 259 19.93 -4.95 1.35
CA ALA A 259 18.83 -5.08 2.29
C ALA A 259 19.07 -4.33 3.61
N LEU A 260 20.30 -4.31 4.13
CA LEU A 260 20.64 -3.53 5.32
C LEU A 260 20.53 -2.02 5.06
N PHE A 261 21.00 -1.56 3.89
CA PHE A 261 20.81 -0.18 3.46
C PHE A 261 19.32 0.19 3.38
N ALA A 262 18.49 -0.69 2.82
CA ALA A 262 17.04 -0.48 2.77
C ALA A 262 16.40 -0.36 4.15
N ILE A 263 16.85 -1.15 5.13
CA ILE A 263 16.39 -1.04 6.53
C ILE A 263 16.83 0.30 7.13
N ALA A 264 18.09 0.68 6.97
CA ALA A 264 18.62 1.93 7.50
C ALA A 264 17.85 3.16 6.96
N VAL A 265 17.59 3.20 5.65
CA VAL A 265 16.79 4.27 5.04
C VAL A 265 15.37 4.31 5.61
N ASN A 266 14.73 3.15 5.81
CA ASN A 266 13.40 3.11 6.43
C ASN A 266 13.39 3.62 7.87
N ILE A 267 14.41 3.28 8.68
CA ILE A 267 14.54 3.79 10.05
C ILE A 267 14.69 5.31 10.04
N VAL A 268 15.52 5.86 9.15
CA VAL A 268 15.70 7.31 9.00
C VAL A 268 14.39 7.99 8.59
N ILE A 269 13.67 7.45 7.60
CA ILE A 269 12.37 7.99 7.17
C ILE A 269 11.38 7.97 8.33
N LEU A 270 11.28 6.87 9.08
CA LEU A 270 10.40 6.76 10.23
C LEU A 270 10.75 7.78 11.32
N ALA A 271 12.04 7.93 11.64
CA ALA A 271 12.51 8.93 12.59
C ALA A 271 12.15 10.35 12.15
N CYS A 272 12.32 10.67 10.85
CA CYS A 272 11.92 11.97 10.30
C CYS A 272 10.40 12.21 10.40
N VAL A 273 9.57 11.19 10.14
CA VAL A 273 8.11 11.31 10.28
C VAL A 273 7.70 11.55 11.73
N ILE A 274 8.28 10.81 12.68
CA ILE A 274 8.02 10.99 14.11
C ILE A 274 8.47 12.39 14.55
N ALA A 275 9.70 12.80 14.20
CA ALA A 275 10.22 14.11 14.56
C ALA A 275 9.37 15.25 13.98
N HIS A 276 8.91 15.11 12.72
CA HIS A 276 8.02 16.08 12.10
C HIS A 276 6.67 16.15 12.81
N GLN A 277 6.08 15.01 13.17
CA GLN A 277 4.81 14.97 13.90
C GLN A 277 4.94 15.62 15.28
N VAL A 278 6.00 15.31 16.03
CA VAL A 278 6.29 15.95 17.33
C VAL A 278 6.49 17.45 17.17
N HIS A 279 7.19 17.89 16.13
CA HIS A 279 7.38 19.32 15.86
C HIS A 279 6.06 20.04 15.58
N ILE A 280 5.17 19.46 14.77
CA ILE A 280 3.82 20.01 14.52
C ILE A 280 3.03 20.09 15.83
N SER A 281 2.98 19.00 16.60
CA SER A 281 2.23 18.98 17.86
C SER A 281 2.77 19.99 18.88
N ASN A 282 4.09 20.25 18.90
CA ASN A 282 4.67 21.27 19.75
C ASN A 282 4.36 22.70 19.28
N MET A 283 4.26 22.94 17.97
CA MET A 283 3.84 24.25 17.45
C MET A 283 2.40 24.56 17.85
N ASP A 284 1.48 23.60 17.73
CA ASP A 284 0.08 23.76 18.17
C ASP A 284 -0.04 24.12 19.66
N ILE A 285 0.80 23.53 20.53
CA ILE A 285 0.84 23.84 21.97
C ILE A 285 1.35 25.27 22.22
N THR A 286 2.34 25.73 21.46
CA THR A 286 2.88 27.09 21.61
C THR A 286 1.95 28.19 21.11
N THR A 287 1.15 27.94 20.07
CA THR A 287 0.14 28.91 19.58
C THR A 287 -1.04 29.08 20.53
N ILE A 288 -1.32 28.11 21.41
CA ILE A 288 -2.44 28.17 22.36
C ILE A 288 -2.09 28.97 23.64
N ASN A 289 -0.82 29.36 23.88
CA ASN A 289 -0.41 29.66 25.26
C ASN A 289 0.23 31.03 25.59
N ILE A 290 0.12 32.10 24.79
CA ILE A 290 0.61 33.44 25.26
C ILE A 290 -0.33 34.63 24.96
N SER A 291 -1.25 34.58 24.00
CA SER A 291 -2.17 35.72 23.72
C SER A 291 -3.59 35.58 24.29
N ASP A 292 -4.07 34.35 24.50
CA ASP A 292 -5.52 34.13 24.72
C ASP A 292 -5.92 34.05 26.21
N VAL A 293 -4.95 33.90 27.11
CA VAL A 293 -5.18 33.96 28.57
C VAL A 293 -5.00 35.39 29.11
N ALA A 294 -4.24 36.25 28.42
CA ALA A 294 -3.99 37.63 28.87
C ALA A 294 -5.08 38.63 28.45
N THR A 295 -5.99 38.25 27.54
CA THR A 295 -7.07 39.11 27.03
C THR A 295 -8.46 38.76 27.60
N THR A 296 -8.58 37.67 28.37
CA THR A 296 -9.83 37.30 29.06
C THR A 296 -9.85 37.68 30.54
N GLN A 297 -8.82 38.40 31.03
CA GLN A 297 -8.75 38.94 32.41
C GLN A 297 -8.53 40.46 32.48
N MET A 298 -8.86 41.22 31.43
CA MET A 298 -9.02 42.68 31.52
C MET A 298 -10.42 43.09 31.11
#